data_AF-A0A2W5MZQ6-F1
#
_entry.id   AF-A0A2W5MZQ6-F1
#
_cell.length_a   1.000
_cell.length_b   1.000
_cell.length_c   1.000
_cell.angle_alpha   90.00
_cell.angle_beta   90.00
_cell.angle_gamma   90.00
#
_symmetry.space_group_name_H-M   'P 1'
#
loop_
_entity.id
_entity.type
_entity.pdbx_description
1 polymer ?
#
loop_
_entity_poly.entity_id
_entity_poly.type
_entity_poly.pdbx_seq_one_letter_code
_entity_poly.pdbx_strand_id
1 'polypeptide(L)'
;MGSKGFAVELYGNDMDLGGITLGSGSFTAYAKNNGGDVADITISDAIAKSVAGSSTLTLNADNNINSNYNIGSSNGALDINLAADYENNGTGDINLGAITLASRNGAINLNRPVVMTGANTWNAGTGTITTGSSVSMGANDLTMIADDASIGGNITGSGASVLTIRPFTNTQAVNLGGGAGGLNLNDTELGYLSGMSALVIGSTASIGDVGINTWNASSKSFDVQIFGKNVDVGGLILGGGDVTIYSKGGDVTVSANGTSNSAGDLNILTNGNITVNAALVNNGTGTMNLFAGWDGASAIGAPGAFDRDAVDLGLTARDITLGTNGRISSNGTGTSVLIVAKDDFINNSSSGVTAISAAGGRYLVYASHWDETIKGGLTGKNLYNTNYNSTPVSSVAATGSHFIFAALPTLTVRADDKISHDGAAVTYTYTLSGLVTGDLLADALSGTPTYTLGTRTINDQPIILGAGTLASSLGYNIVRVNGNLTYTGLGAVGYVPPVTPVENPLDTSIVNHATNLGKTSVTELTPASEAGGFGTVGQNTDTAAQAQNGDNGGESEEDSAEAKDDNKSNYDPRAKTGCLVSDGMTGGCLL
;
A
#
# COMPACT_ATOMS: atom_id res chain seq x y z
N MET A 1 -42.49 -17.80 -33.82
CA MET A 1 -43.51 -18.07 -32.78
C MET A 1 -43.62 -16.92 -31.75
N GLY A 2 -43.18 -15.70 -32.08
CA GLY A 2 -42.75 -14.67 -31.12
C GLY A 2 -43.82 -13.94 -30.28
N SER A 3 -45.01 -14.50 -30.07
CA SER A 3 -45.98 -13.92 -29.12
C SER A 3 -46.93 -14.92 -28.46
N LYS A 4 -46.82 -16.22 -28.80
CA LYS A 4 -47.71 -17.25 -28.25
C LYS A 4 -46.90 -18.13 -27.30
N GLY A 5 -47.33 -18.22 -26.03
CA GLY A 5 -46.65 -18.96 -24.97
C GLY A 5 -46.80 -20.48 -25.06
N PHE A 6 -46.83 -21.04 -26.27
CA PHE A 6 -46.89 -22.49 -26.44
C PHE A 6 -45.51 -23.09 -26.29
N ALA A 7 -45.44 -24.23 -25.60
CA ALA A 7 -44.28 -25.09 -25.67
C ALA A 7 -44.19 -25.74 -27.06
N VAL A 8 -42.97 -25.90 -27.57
CA VAL A 8 -42.70 -26.57 -28.85
C VAL A 8 -41.73 -27.71 -28.61
N GLU A 9 -42.04 -28.86 -29.19
CA GLU A 9 -41.18 -30.04 -29.18
C GLU A 9 -40.95 -30.49 -30.63
N LEU A 10 -39.68 -30.69 -31.00
CA LEU A 10 -39.27 -31.20 -32.30
C LEU A 10 -38.56 -32.53 -32.13
N TYR A 11 -38.81 -33.45 -33.05
CA TYR A 11 -38.14 -34.74 -33.13
C TYR A 11 -37.60 -34.93 -34.54
N GLY A 12 -36.30 -35.19 -34.66
CA GLY A 12 -35.60 -35.42 -35.92
C GLY A 12 -34.51 -36.46 -35.75
N ASN A 13 -33.86 -36.79 -36.88
CA ASN A 13 -32.66 -37.62 -36.89
C ASN A 13 -31.46 -36.68 -36.65
N ASP A 14 -30.97 -36.04 -37.71
CA ASP A 14 -30.20 -34.79 -37.63
C ASP A 14 -31.13 -33.57 -37.68
N MET A 15 -30.77 -32.50 -36.99
CA MET A 15 -31.51 -31.22 -37.03
C MET A 15 -30.58 -30.04 -37.28
N ASP A 16 -31.02 -29.12 -38.12
CA ASP A 16 -30.42 -27.79 -38.29
C ASP A 16 -31.38 -26.72 -37.76
N LEU A 17 -30.97 -26.03 -36.71
CA LEU A 17 -31.74 -25.04 -35.98
C LEU A 17 -31.06 -23.67 -36.09
N GLY A 18 -31.46 -22.85 -37.06
CA GLY A 18 -30.94 -21.49 -37.24
C GLY A 18 -32.04 -20.44 -37.30
N GLY A 19 -31.77 -19.24 -36.78
CA GLY A 19 -32.63 -18.06 -36.97
C GLY A 19 -33.95 -18.11 -36.18
N ILE A 20 -34.04 -19.01 -35.20
CA ILE A 20 -35.25 -19.22 -34.41
C ILE A 20 -35.41 -18.06 -33.42
N THR A 21 -36.55 -17.39 -33.48
CA THR A 21 -36.99 -16.45 -32.43
C THR A 21 -37.99 -17.11 -31.50
N LEU A 22 -37.56 -17.34 -30.26
CA LEU A 22 -38.33 -17.96 -29.18
C LEU A 22 -39.39 -17.01 -28.62
N GLY A 23 -40.52 -17.61 -28.21
CA GLY A 23 -41.58 -16.94 -27.46
C GLY A 23 -41.36 -17.03 -25.94
N SER A 24 -42.44 -16.92 -25.18
CA SER A 24 -42.43 -17.13 -23.73
C SER A 24 -42.65 -18.60 -23.33
N GLY A 25 -42.94 -19.48 -24.30
CA GLY A 25 -43.03 -20.92 -24.07
C GLY A 25 -41.68 -21.59 -24.28
N SER A 26 -41.50 -22.76 -23.67
CA SER A 26 -40.27 -23.56 -23.81
C SER A 26 -40.14 -24.19 -25.19
N PHE A 27 -38.92 -24.42 -25.63
CA PHE A 27 -38.58 -25.08 -26.89
C PHE A 27 -37.66 -26.25 -26.60
N THR A 28 -38.05 -27.44 -27.06
CA THR A 28 -37.27 -28.65 -26.93
C THR A 28 -37.05 -29.27 -28.30
N ALA A 29 -35.84 -29.73 -28.58
CA ALA A 29 -35.53 -30.46 -29.79
C ALA A 29 -34.81 -31.77 -29.42
N TYR A 30 -35.18 -32.87 -30.08
CA TYR A 30 -34.57 -34.18 -29.96
C TYR A 30 -34.03 -34.64 -31.32
N ALA A 31 -32.70 -34.74 -31.46
CA ALA A 31 -32.05 -35.44 -32.56
C ALA A 31 -31.74 -36.86 -32.09
N LYS A 32 -32.41 -37.88 -32.63
CA LYS A 32 -32.32 -39.27 -32.16
C LYS A 32 -31.74 -40.18 -33.22
N ASN A 33 -30.76 -41.00 -32.85
CA ASN A 33 -30.13 -41.96 -33.77
C ASN A 33 -31.08 -43.12 -34.07
N ASN A 34 -31.40 -43.34 -35.35
CA ASN A 34 -32.23 -44.46 -35.81
C ASN A 34 -31.44 -45.64 -36.41
N GLY A 35 -30.11 -45.66 -36.22
CA GLY A 35 -29.19 -46.69 -36.68
C GLY A 35 -28.60 -46.46 -38.07
N GLY A 36 -28.89 -45.31 -38.72
CA GLY A 36 -28.39 -44.96 -40.06
C GLY A 36 -27.49 -43.73 -40.15
N ASP A 37 -27.51 -42.85 -39.14
CA ASP A 37 -26.73 -41.62 -39.05
C ASP A 37 -26.31 -41.34 -37.60
N VAL A 38 -25.83 -40.12 -37.33
CA VAL A 38 -25.18 -39.78 -36.07
C VAL A 38 -26.11 -39.03 -35.11
N ALA A 39 -27.17 -38.38 -35.62
CA ALA A 39 -28.16 -37.62 -34.85
C ALA A 39 -27.60 -36.39 -34.14
N ASP A 40 -27.05 -35.50 -34.96
CA ASP A 40 -26.49 -34.23 -34.53
C ASP A 40 -27.54 -33.10 -34.50
N ILE A 41 -27.35 -32.13 -33.62
CA ILE A 41 -27.99 -30.82 -33.71
C ILE A 41 -26.95 -29.81 -34.18
N THR A 42 -27.20 -29.15 -35.30
CA THR A 42 -26.41 -28.02 -35.78
C THR A 42 -27.20 -26.73 -35.61
N ILE A 43 -26.55 -25.66 -35.17
CA ILE A 43 -27.10 -24.31 -35.12
C ILE A 43 -26.46 -23.50 -36.23
N SER A 44 -27.21 -23.24 -37.31
CA SER A 44 -26.73 -22.54 -38.51
C SER A 44 -26.90 -21.03 -38.50
N ASP A 45 -27.65 -20.48 -37.54
CA ASP A 45 -27.84 -19.05 -37.30
C ASP A 45 -28.31 -18.82 -35.85
N ALA A 46 -28.27 -17.60 -35.35
CA ALA A 46 -28.54 -17.27 -33.96
C ALA A 46 -29.94 -17.72 -33.50
N ILE A 47 -30.02 -18.20 -32.25
CA ILE A 47 -31.28 -18.47 -31.57
C ILE A 47 -31.52 -17.35 -30.56
N ALA A 48 -32.61 -16.61 -30.73
CA ALA A 48 -32.87 -15.40 -29.96
C ALA A 48 -34.20 -15.48 -29.21
N LYS A 49 -34.26 -14.87 -28.02
CA LYS A 49 -35.50 -14.53 -27.32
C LYS A 49 -35.58 -13.03 -27.08
N SER A 50 -36.74 -12.44 -27.33
CA SER A 50 -36.97 -10.98 -27.17
C SER A 50 -38.22 -10.63 -26.40
N VAL A 51 -38.98 -11.64 -25.93
CA VAL A 51 -40.21 -11.45 -25.16
C VAL A 51 -39.98 -11.66 -23.67
N ALA A 52 -40.72 -10.96 -22.82
CA ALA A 52 -40.65 -11.11 -21.37
C ALA A 52 -41.12 -12.50 -20.89
N GLY A 53 -40.93 -12.77 -19.60
CA GLY A 53 -41.22 -14.08 -18.99
C GLY A 53 -40.05 -15.06 -19.07
N SER A 54 -40.16 -16.18 -18.36
CA SER A 54 -39.17 -17.25 -18.37
C SER A 54 -39.55 -18.33 -19.39
N SER A 55 -38.55 -18.96 -20.00
CA SER A 55 -38.71 -20.12 -20.89
C SER A 55 -37.45 -21.00 -20.83
N THR A 56 -37.55 -22.21 -21.34
CA THR A 56 -36.41 -23.12 -21.46
C THR A 56 -36.14 -23.44 -22.93
N LEU A 57 -34.88 -23.42 -23.34
CA LEU A 57 -34.38 -24.01 -24.58
C LEU A 57 -33.63 -25.29 -24.23
N THR A 58 -34.12 -26.44 -24.68
CA THR A 58 -33.47 -27.73 -24.48
C THR A 58 -33.13 -28.36 -25.82
N LEU A 59 -31.85 -28.60 -26.06
CA LEU A 59 -31.36 -29.28 -27.25
C LEU A 59 -30.79 -30.64 -26.81
N ASN A 60 -31.46 -31.72 -27.14
CA ASN A 60 -31.03 -33.09 -26.85
C ASN A 60 -30.56 -33.75 -28.15
N ALA A 61 -29.26 -33.95 -28.30
CA ALA A 61 -28.67 -34.69 -29.40
C ALA A 61 -28.15 -36.04 -28.89
N ASP A 62 -28.41 -37.09 -29.66
CA ASP A 62 -27.83 -38.40 -29.38
C ASP A 62 -26.31 -38.42 -29.65
N ASN A 63 -25.81 -37.57 -30.55
CA ASN A 63 -24.37 -37.36 -30.72
C ASN A 63 -23.97 -35.91 -30.42
N ASN A 64 -23.68 -35.08 -31.42
CA ASN A 64 -23.08 -33.76 -31.20
C ASN A 64 -24.11 -32.63 -31.19
N ILE A 65 -23.76 -31.57 -30.46
CA ILE A 65 -24.38 -30.25 -30.64
C ILE A 65 -23.31 -29.30 -31.18
N ASN A 66 -23.52 -28.75 -32.37
CA ASN A 66 -22.55 -27.89 -33.07
C ASN A 66 -23.11 -26.46 -33.20
N SER A 67 -22.37 -25.45 -32.75
CA SER A 67 -22.78 -24.04 -32.93
C SER A 67 -21.63 -23.08 -33.12
N ASN A 68 -21.78 -22.17 -34.08
CA ASN A 68 -20.93 -20.99 -34.25
C ASN A 68 -21.71 -19.68 -34.04
N TYR A 69 -22.94 -19.77 -33.52
CA TYR A 69 -23.86 -18.64 -33.45
C TYR A 69 -24.45 -18.48 -32.07
N ASN A 70 -24.64 -17.22 -31.68
CA ASN A 70 -25.15 -16.86 -30.36
C ASN A 70 -26.51 -17.50 -30.06
N ILE A 71 -26.65 -17.94 -28.80
CA ILE A 71 -27.91 -18.39 -28.24
C ILE A 71 -28.20 -17.47 -27.07
N GLY A 72 -29.30 -16.73 -27.10
CA GLY A 72 -29.56 -15.87 -25.95
C GLY A 72 -30.86 -15.10 -25.94
N SER A 73 -31.05 -14.44 -24.81
CA SER A 73 -32.23 -13.65 -24.49
C SER A 73 -31.88 -12.18 -24.30
N SER A 74 -32.60 -11.34 -25.03
CA SER A 74 -32.60 -9.88 -24.87
C SER A 74 -33.73 -9.37 -23.96
N ASN A 75 -34.65 -10.25 -23.52
CA ASN A 75 -35.72 -9.93 -22.59
C ASN A 75 -36.27 -11.18 -21.89
N GLY A 76 -36.47 -11.12 -20.58
CA GLY A 76 -36.87 -12.27 -19.75
C GLY A 76 -35.81 -13.38 -19.68
N ALA A 77 -35.92 -14.24 -18.67
CA ALA A 77 -34.99 -15.37 -18.50
C ALA A 77 -35.17 -16.42 -19.60
N LEU A 78 -34.08 -17.12 -19.92
CA LEU A 78 -34.03 -18.27 -20.82
C LEU A 78 -33.07 -19.30 -20.23
N ASP A 79 -33.57 -20.42 -19.73
CA ASP A 79 -32.71 -21.54 -19.38
C ASP A 79 -32.20 -22.19 -20.66
N ILE A 80 -30.88 -22.36 -20.79
CA ILE A 80 -30.24 -22.98 -21.96
C ILE A 80 -29.69 -24.33 -21.52
N ASN A 81 -30.26 -25.42 -22.02
CA ASN A 81 -29.83 -26.79 -21.76
C ASN A 81 -29.30 -27.41 -23.06
N LEU A 82 -27.99 -27.61 -23.13
CA LEU A 82 -27.35 -28.33 -24.23
C LEU A 82 -26.98 -29.72 -23.74
N ALA A 83 -27.65 -30.72 -24.31
CA ALA A 83 -27.52 -32.12 -23.93
C ALA A 83 -27.06 -32.98 -25.12
N ALA A 84 -25.75 -33.20 -25.25
CA ALA A 84 -25.19 -34.18 -26.18
C ALA A 84 -25.18 -35.59 -25.54
N ASP A 85 -24.95 -36.64 -26.34
CA ASP A 85 -24.92 -38.04 -25.91
C ASP A 85 -26.12 -38.38 -24.99
N TYR A 86 -27.33 -38.12 -25.50
CA TYR A 86 -28.57 -38.23 -24.72
C TYR A 86 -28.91 -39.67 -24.33
N GLU A 87 -28.61 -40.64 -25.19
CA GLU A 87 -28.70 -42.08 -24.96
C GLU A 87 -27.57 -42.65 -24.09
N ASN A 88 -26.55 -41.83 -23.79
CA ASN A 88 -25.48 -42.12 -22.86
C ASN A 88 -24.63 -43.35 -23.25
N ASN A 89 -24.26 -43.45 -24.52
CA ASN A 89 -23.38 -44.50 -25.04
C ASN A 89 -21.89 -44.09 -25.02
N GLY A 90 -21.58 -42.85 -24.62
CA GLY A 90 -20.23 -42.32 -24.50
C GLY A 90 -19.70 -41.64 -25.77
N THR A 91 -20.56 -41.35 -26.74
CA THR A 91 -20.21 -40.58 -27.95
C THR A 91 -21.03 -39.32 -28.05
N GLY A 92 -20.38 -38.16 -28.21
CA GLY A 92 -21.06 -36.88 -28.40
C GLY A 92 -20.45 -35.75 -27.59
N ASP A 93 -20.13 -34.66 -28.29
CA ASP A 93 -19.57 -33.44 -27.73
C ASP A 93 -20.48 -32.24 -28.00
N ILE A 94 -20.31 -31.18 -27.20
CA ILE A 94 -20.87 -29.86 -27.45
C ILE A 94 -19.75 -29.00 -28.08
N ASN A 95 -19.80 -28.85 -29.40
CA ASN A 95 -18.80 -28.12 -30.18
C ASN A 95 -19.23 -26.66 -30.35
N LEU A 96 -18.46 -25.74 -29.75
CA LEU A 96 -18.75 -24.31 -29.75
C LEU A 96 -17.63 -23.53 -30.46
N GLY A 97 -18.01 -22.75 -31.47
CA GLY A 97 -17.16 -21.75 -32.10
C GLY A 97 -16.96 -20.51 -31.24
N ALA A 98 -16.78 -19.36 -31.89
CA ALA A 98 -16.84 -18.09 -31.20
C ALA A 98 -18.32 -17.73 -30.93
N ILE A 99 -18.75 -17.81 -29.67
CA ILE A 99 -20.18 -17.72 -29.31
C ILE A 99 -20.40 -17.04 -27.96
N THR A 100 -21.55 -16.37 -27.84
CA THR A 100 -22.15 -15.98 -26.58
C THR A 100 -23.39 -16.83 -26.27
N LEU A 101 -23.41 -17.46 -25.10
CA LEU A 101 -24.60 -18.02 -24.46
C LEU A 101 -25.11 -17.00 -23.44
N ALA A 102 -26.28 -16.40 -23.65
CA ALA A 102 -26.82 -15.35 -22.76
C ALA A 102 -28.22 -15.69 -22.26
N SER A 103 -28.33 -16.28 -21.07
CA SER A 103 -29.61 -16.74 -20.50
C SER A 103 -30.44 -15.58 -19.92
N ARG A 104 -29.80 -14.46 -19.57
CA ARG A 104 -30.40 -13.32 -18.86
C ARG A 104 -31.13 -13.76 -17.58
N ASN A 105 -30.36 -14.26 -16.60
CA ASN A 105 -30.83 -14.76 -15.30
C ASN A 105 -31.45 -16.16 -15.32
N GLY A 106 -31.43 -16.85 -16.47
CA GLY A 106 -31.69 -18.30 -16.54
C GLY A 106 -30.42 -19.13 -16.31
N ALA A 107 -30.56 -20.43 -16.16
CA ALA A 107 -29.42 -21.33 -16.07
C ALA A 107 -28.78 -21.59 -17.44
N ILE A 108 -27.49 -21.93 -17.45
CA ILE A 108 -26.79 -22.51 -18.61
C ILE A 108 -26.26 -23.87 -18.19
N ASN A 109 -26.75 -24.95 -18.81
CA ASN A 109 -26.38 -26.32 -18.47
C ASN A 109 -25.78 -27.02 -19.69
N LEU A 110 -24.55 -27.51 -19.54
CA LEU A 110 -23.78 -28.22 -20.57
C LEU A 110 -23.42 -29.60 -20.02
N ASN A 111 -24.07 -30.67 -20.46
CA ASN A 111 -23.98 -31.99 -19.79
C ASN A 111 -22.76 -32.84 -20.20
N ARG A 112 -22.17 -32.57 -21.36
CA ARG A 112 -21.13 -33.37 -22.03
C ARG A 112 -19.86 -32.55 -22.26
N PRO A 113 -18.76 -33.19 -22.72
CA PRO A 113 -17.56 -32.46 -23.04
C PRO A 113 -17.85 -31.29 -23.98
N VAL A 114 -17.35 -30.12 -23.62
CA VAL A 114 -17.44 -28.92 -24.45
C VAL A 114 -16.11 -28.73 -25.15
N VAL A 115 -16.12 -28.61 -26.48
CA VAL A 115 -14.92 -28.35 -27.28
C VAL A 115 -15.04 -26.97 -27.91
N MET A 116 -14.12 -26.07 -27.55
CA MET A 116 -14.10 -24.70 -28.04
C MET A 116 -13.15 -24.55 -29.24
N THR A 117 -13.69 -24.07 -30.35
CA THR A 117 -12.92 -23.68 -31.54
C THR A 117 -12.79 -22.16 -31.70
N GLY A 118 -13.45 -21.39 -30.82
CA GLY A 118 -13.31 -19.94 -30.71
C GLY A 118 -13.58 -19.47 -29.27
N ALA A 119 -13.40 -18.17 -29.02
CA ALA A 119 -13.63 -17.58 -27.70
C ALA A 119 -15.11 -17.64 -27.31
N ASN A 120 -15.39 -18.02 -26.06
CA ASN A 120 -16.74 -18.22 -25.55
C ASN A 120 -17.06 -17.23 -24.42
N THR A 121 -18.30 -16.71 -24.42
CA THR A 121 -18.87 -16.00 -23.28
C THR A 121 -20.15 -16.68 -22.83
N TRP A 122 -20.19 -17.17 -21.59
CA TRP A 122 -21.38 -17.75 -20.98
C TRP A 122 -21.87 -16.80 -19.90
N ASN A 123 -23.02 -16.17 -20.14
CA ASN A 123 -23.59 -15.16 -19.27
C ASN A 123 -24.94 -15.65 -18.75
N ALA A 124 -24.93 -16.20 -17.54
CA ALA A 124 -26.14 -16.66 -16.87
C ALA A 124 -26.86 -15.54 -16.09
N GLY A 125 -26.28 -14.34 -16.01
CA GLY A 125 -26.81 -13.29 -15.14
C GLY A 125 -26.80 -13.75 -13.67
N THR A 126 -27.94 -13.65 -12.99
CA THR A 126 -28.10 -14.20 -11.64
C THR A 126 -28.35 -15.71 -11.59
N GLY A 127 -28.39 -16.40 -12.74
CA GLY A 127 -28.54 -17.85 -12.81
C GLY A 127 -27.21 -18.58 -12.64
N THR A 128 -27.26 -19.91 -12.56
CA THR A 128 -26.08 -20.78 -12.43
C THR A 128 -25.56 -21.23 -13.80
N ILE A 129 -24.25 -21.29 -13.97
CA ILE A 129 -23.61 -22.02 -15.07
C ILE A 129 -23.16 -23.39 -14.57
N THR A 130 -23.57 -24.47 -15.23
CA THR A 130 -23.22 -25.83 -14.89
C THR A 130 -22.48 -26.51 -16.04
N THR A 131 -21.28 -27.01 -15.79
CA THR A 131 -20.60 -27.96 -16.69
C THR A 131 -20.69 -29.36 -16.09
N GLY A 132 -21.28 -30.30 -16.81
CA GLY A 132 -21.41 -31.70 -16.37
C GLY A 132 -20.19 -32.56 -16.69
N SER A 133 -19.26 -32.03 -17.49
CA SER A 133 -18.07 -32.73 -17.97
C SER A 133 -16.93 -31.75 -18.27
N SER A 134 -15.91 -32.19 -18.99
CA SER A 134 -14.75 -31.37 -19.33
C SER A 134 -15.06 -30.23 -20.31
N VAL A 135 -14.34 -29.12 -20.20
CA VAL A 135 -14.33 -28.03 -21.17
C VAL A 135 -12.91 -27.91 -21.73
N SER A 136 -12.74 -28.14 -23.03
CA SER A 136 -11.48 -27.90 -23.74
C SER A 136 -11.52 -26.54 -24.41
N MET A 137 -10.80 -25.58 -23.83
CA MET A 137 -10.71 -24.21 -24.33
C MET A 137 -9.76 -24.09 -25.53
N GLY A 138 -8.84 -25.04 -25.68
CA GLY A 138 -7.75 -24.92 -26.65
C GLY A 138 -6.93 -23.66 -26.36
N ALA A 139 -6.66 -22.85 -27.39
CA ALA A 139 -5.97 -21.56 -27.24
C ALA A 139 -6.94 -20.38 -27.05
N ASN A 140 -8.23 -20.65 -26.80
CA ASN A 140 -9.28 -19.63 -26.76
C ASN A 140 -9.64 -19.23 -25.34
N ASP A 141 -10.16 -18.02 -25.18
CA ASP A 141 -10.63 -17.53 -23.89
C ASP A 141 -12.05 -18.02 -23.58
N LEU A 142 -12.31 -18.26 -22.30
CA LEU A 142 -13.64 -18.54 -21.76
C LEU A 142 -13.98 -17.51 -20.69
N THR A 143 -15.10 -16.81 -20.86
CA THR A 143 -15.64 -15.89 -19.85
C THR A 143 -16.97 -16.42 -19.32
N MET A 144 -17.02 -16.75 -18.03
CA MET A 144 -18.22 -17.14 -17.30
C MET A 144 -18.70 -15.97 -16.42
N ILE A 145 -19.94 -15.53 -16.63
CA ILE A 145 -20.57 -14.43 -15.92
C ILE A 145 -21.84 -14.96 -15.27
N ALA A 146 -21.79 -15.21 -13.98
CA ALA A 146 -22.88 -15.82 -13.24
C ALA A 146 -22.71 -15.54 -11.74
N ASP A 147 -23.82 -15.41 -11.01
CA ASP A 147 -23.76 -15.31 -9.55
C ASP A 147 -23.43 -16.65 -8.88
N ASP A 148 -23.47 -17.75 -9.64
CA ASP A 148 -23.05 -19.08 -9.22
C ASP A 148 -22.54 -19.92 -10.39
N ALA A 149 -21.61 -20.83 -10.12
CA ALA A 149 -21.08 -21.75 -11.12
C ALA A 149 -20.78 -23.11 -10.47
N SER A 150 -21.21 -24.18 -11.14
CA SER A 150 -20.89 -25.55 -10.75
C SER A 150 -20.03 -26.21 -11.84
N ILE A 151 -18.82 -26.61 -11.47
CA ILE A 151 -17.84 -27.18 -12.40
C ILE A 151 -17.74 -28.68 -12.13
N GLY A 152 -18.34 -29.49 -13.01
CA GLY A 152 -18.40 -30.95 -12.88
C GLY A 152 -17.22 -31.70 -13.49
N GLY A 153 -16.27 -31.01 -14.14
CA GLY A 153 -15.11 -31.64 -14.77
C GLY A 153 -14.03 -30.65 -15.20
N ASN A 154 -12.92 -31.19 -15.73
CA ASN A 154 -11.74 -30.40 -16.06
C ASN A 154 -12.03 -29.25 -17.04
N ILE A 155 -11.61 -28.04 -16.70
CA ILE A 155 -11.53 -26.92 -17.66
C ILE A 155 -10.06 -26.77 -18.04
N THR A 156 -9.73 -27.07 -19.30
CA THR A 156 -8.36 -27.14 -19.80
C THR A 156 -8.10 -26.12 -20.91
N GLY A 157 -7.10 -25.26 -20.67
CA GLY A 157 -6.57 -24.32 -21.66
C GLY A 157 -5.24 -24.77 -22.26
N SER A 158 -4.69 -23.93 -23.13
CA SER A 158 -3.35 -24.04 -23.70
C SER A 158 -2.89 -22.69 -24.27
N GLY A 159 -1.58 -22.51 -24.46
CA GLY A 159 -1.05 -21.27 -25.03
C GLY A 159 -1.38 -20.06 -24.16
N ALA A 160 -1.98 -19.03 -24.75
CA ALA A 160 -2.33 -17.78 -24.08
C ALA A 160 -3.80 -17.70 -23.62
N SER A 161 -4.51 -18.83 -23.55
CA SER A 161 -5.93 -18.85 -23.16
C SER A 161 -6.14 -18.37 -21.74
N VAL A 162 -7.18 -17.55 -21.51
CA VAL A 162 -7.58 -17.04 -20.20
C VAL A 162 -8.98 -17.56 -19.83
N LEU A 163 -9.11 -18.09 -18.61
CA LEU A 163 -10.41 -18.38 -18.00
C LEU A 163 -10.80 -17.22 -17.09
N THR A 164 -11.92 -16.57 -17.35
CA THR A 164 -12.49 -15.55 -16.47
C THR A 164 -13.77 -16.08 -15.84
N ILE A 165 -13.86 -16.06 -14.51
CA ILE A 165 -15.09 -16.38 -13.77
C ILE A 165 -15.42 -15.17 -12.89
N ARG A 166 -16.60 -14.58 -13.08
CA ARG A 166 -17.00 -13.41 -12.31
C ARG A 166 -18.49 -13.38 -11.99
N PRO A 167 -18.87 -12.78 -10.85
CA PRO A 167 -20.26 -12.53 -10.56
C PRO A 167 -20.90 -11.57 -11.56
N PHE A 168 -22.20 -11.74 -11.77
CA PHE A 168 -23.01 -10.76 -12.51
C PHE A 168 -23.42 -9.61 -11.60
N THR A 169 -23.86 -9.93 -10.39
CA THR A 169 -24.28 -8.98 -9.36
C THR A 169 -23.05 -8.40 -8.66
N ASN A 170 -22.92 -7.07 -8.69
CA ASN A 170 -21.71 -6.37 -8.20
C ASN A 170 -21.37 -6.58 -6.73
N THR A 171 -22.34 -6.92 -5.89
CA THR A 171 -22.14 -7.17 -4.45
C THR A 171 -22.03 -8.66 -4.13
N GLN A 172 -22.08 -9.53 -5.14
CA GLN A 172 -22.07 -10.96 -4.92
C GLN A 172 -20.69 -11.39 -4.44
N ALA A 173 -20.63 -11.88 -3.20
CA ALA A 173 -19.41 -12.44 -2.64
C ALA A 173 -18.92 -13.63 -3.50
N VAL A 174 -17.60 -13.76 -3.59
CA VAL A 174 -16.91 -14.87 -4.22
C VAL A 174 -16.12 -15.65 -3.17
N ASN A 175 -16.28 -16.96 -3.15
CA ASN A 175 -15.64 -17.84 -2.19
C ASN A 175 -14.80 -18.88 -2.94
N LEU A 176 -13.50 -18.94 -2.65
CA LEU A 176 -12.55 -19.88 -3.25
C LEU A 176 -12.06 -20.88 -2.20
N GLY A 177 -12.12 -22.17 -2.50
CA GLY A 177 -11.84 -23.24 -1.54
C GLY A 177 -13.02 -23.48 -0.59
N GLY A 178 -14.25 -23.29 -1.08
CA GLY A 178 -15.47 -23.47 -0.31
C GLY A 178 -15.93 -22.20 0.40
N GLY A 179 -17.04 -22.28 1.14
CA GLY A 179 -17.73 -21.12 1.72
C GLY A 179 -19.25 -21.31 1.66
N ALA A 180 -20.01 -20.35 2.21
CA ALA A 180 -21.46 -20.34 2.13
C ALA A 180 -21.95 -19.14 1.33
N GLY A 181 -22.85 -19.39 0.38
CA GLY A 181 -23.48 -18.36 -0.45
C GLY A 181 -22.58 -17.80 -1.55
N GLY A 182 -23.22 -17.18 -2.53
CA GLY A 182 -22.57 -16.54 -3.66
C GLY A 182 -21.87 -17.45 -4.64
N LEU A 183 -20.97 -16.85 -5.44
CA LEU A 183 -20.15 -17.60 -6.39
C LEU A 183 -19.11 -18.38 -5.59
N ASN A 184 -19.37 -19.67 -5.38
CA ASN A 184 -18.57 -20.50 -4.50
C ASN A 184 -17.91 -21.62 -5.29
N LEU A 185 -16.59 -21.55 -5.44
CA LEU A 185 -15.79 -22.61 -6.04
C LEU A 185 -15.11 -23.40 -4.93
N ASN A 186 -15.51 -24.65 -4.76
CA ASN A 186 -14.88 -25.53 -3.78
C ASN A 186 -13.52 -26.07 -4.26
N ASP A 187 -12.75 -26.71 -3.37
CA ASP A 187 -11.42 -27.23 -3.71
C ASP A 187 -11.42 -28.27 -4.86
N THR A 188 -12.51 -29.03 -5.02
CA THR A 188 -12.65 -29.97 -6.14
C THR A 188 -12.81 -29.21 -7.46
N GLU A 189 -13.67 -28.18 -7.48
CA GLU A 189 -13.91 -27.35 -8.66
C GLU A 189 -12.67 -26.57 -9.07
N LEU A 190 -11.94 -26.00 -8.11
CA LEU A 190 -10.64 -25.37 -8.36
C LEU A 190 -9.58 -26.40 -8.80
N GLY A 191 -9.69 -27.64 -8.34
CA GLY A 191 -8.90 -28.78 -8.76
C GLY A 191 -9.01 -29.08 -10.25
N TYR A 192 -10.18 -28.86 -10.86
CA TYR A 192 -10.45 -29.11 -12.28
C TYR A 192 -9.78 -28.12 -13.25
N LEU A 193 -9.29 -26.97 -12.77
CA LEU A 193 -8.72 -25.92 -13.60
C LEU A 193 -7.27 -26.24 -13.99
N SER A 194 -6.90 -26.24 -15.28
CA SER A 194 -5.51 -26.46 -15.71
C SER A 194 -5.18 -25.95 -17.12
N GLY A 195 -3.90 -25.87 -17.46
CA GLY A 195 -3.39 -25.66 -18.84
C GLY A 195 -3.52 -24.25 -19.43
N MET A 196 -4.37 -23.40 -18.86
CA MET A 196 -4.50 -21.99 -19.25
C MET A 196 -3.24 -21.16 -18.89
N SER A 197 -3.09 -19.96 -19.45
CA SER A 197 -2.03 -19.04 -19.00
C SER A 197 -2.45 -18.25 -17.77
N ALA A 198 -3.73 -17.90 -17.66
CA ALA A 198 -4.25 -17.17 -16.51
C ALA A 198 -5.70 -17.56 -16.13
N LEU A 199 -5.97 -17.51 -14.84
CA LEU A 199 -7.31 -17.54 -14.24
C LEU A 199 -7.62 -16.15 -13.67
N VAL A 200 -8.73 -15.55 -14.11
CA VAL A 200 -9.24 -14.28 -13.59
C VAL A 200 -10.51 -14.54 -12.78
N ILE A 201 -10.49 -14.15 -11.51
CA ILE A 201 -11.64 -14.19 -10.61
C ILE A 201 -12.12 -12.77 -10.34
N GLY A 202 -13.41 -12.52 -10.57
CA GLY A 202 -14.01 -11.20 -10.41
C GLY A 202 -13.74 -10.27 -11.61
N SER A 203 -13.90 -8.96 -11.41
CA SER A 203 -13.53 -7.98 -12.44
C SER A 203 -13.26 -6.60 -11.86
N THR A 204 -12.64 -5.73 -12.65
CA THR A 204 -12.43 -4.32 -12.28
C THR A 204 -13.73 -3.51 -12.15
N ALA A 205 -14.85 -4.00 -12.68
CA ALA A 205 -16.14 -3.31 -12.70
C ALA A 205 -17.18 -3.89 -11.70
N SER A 206 -16.96 -5.10 -11.18
CA SER A 206 -17.89 -5.84 -10.32
C SER A 206 -17.09 -6.38 -9.12
N ILE A 207 -17.38 -5.84 -7.93
CA ILE A 207 -16.50 -5.90 -6.75
C ILE A 207 -17.22 -6.47 -5.51
N GLY A 208 -17.64 -7.73 -5.58
CA GLY A 208 -18.00 -8.45 -4.36
C GLY A 208 -16.80 -8.60 -3.42
N ASP A 209 -17.05 -8.91 -2.15
CA ASP A 209 -15.98 -9.37 -1.27
C ASP A 209 -15.49 -10.75 -1.75
N VAL A 210 -14.20 -11.01 -1.64
CA VAL A 210 -13.59 -12.28 -2.03
C VAL A 210 -12.98 -12.96 -0.81
N GLY A 211 -13.42 -14.17 -0.50
CA GLY A 211 -12.80 -15.03 0.50
C GLY A 211 -11.99 -16.15 -0.17
N ILE A 212 -10.72 -16.30 0.20
CA ILE A 212 -9.85 -17.41 -0.21
C ILE A 212 -9.64 -18.31 1.01
N ASN A 213 -10.48 -19.33 1.14
CA ASN A 213 -10.58 -20.15 2.35
C ASN A 213 -9.49 -21.22 2.41
N THR A 214 -9.54 -22.26 1.58
CA THR A 214 -8.59 -23.39 1.63
C THR A 214 -7.90 -23.68 0.29
N TRP A 215 -7.93 -22.73 -0.64
CA TRP A 215 -7.46 -22.99 -1.99
C TRP A 215 -5.97 -23.37 -2.05
N ASN A 216 -5.71 -24.61 -2.47
CA ASN A 216 -4.38 -25.11 -2.77
C ASN A 216 -4.06 -25.03 -4.26
N ALA A 217 -3.28 -24.01 -4.66
CA ALA A 217 -2.82 -23.83 -6.03
C ALA A 217 -1.44 -24.47 -6.31
N SER A 218 -0.84 -25.23 -5.38
CA SER A 218 0.53 -25.75 -5.52
C SER A 218 0.81 -26.59 -6.78
N SER A 219 -0.21 -27.22 -7.35
CA SER A 219 -0.10 -28.01 -8.59
C SER A 219 -0.40 -27.20 -9.86
N LYS A 220 -0.69 -25.90 -9.73
CA LYS A 220 -1.07 -25.03 -10.83
C LYS A 220 0.14 -24.22 -11.31
N SER A 221 0.24 -24.03 -12.62
CA SER A 221 1.33 -23.28 -13.27
C SER A 221 0.85 -22.01 -13.96
N PHE A 222 -0.45 -21.72 -13.90
CA PHE A 222 -1.06 -20.54 -14.50
C PHE A 222 -1.08 -19.40 -13.50
N ASP A 223 -1.08 -18.18 -14.02
CA ASP A 223 -1.21 -16.99 -13.19
C ASP A 223 -2.65 -16.83 -12.71
N VAL A 224 -2.84 -16.22 -11.55
CA VAL A 224 -4.15 -15.94 -10.96
C VAL A 224 -4.27 -14.44 -10.74
N GLN A 225 -5.37 -13.87 -11.21
CA GLN A 225 -5.76 -12.50 -10.91
C GLN A 225 -7.08 -12.51 -10.16
N ILE A 226 -7.10 -11.88 -8.98
CA ILE A 226 -8.29 -11.82 -8.13
C ILE A 226 -8.68 -10.35 -7.98
N PHE A 227 -9.92 -10.03 -8.30
CA PHE A 227 -10.50 -8.70 -8.11
C PHE A 227 -11.64 -8.78 -7.11
N GLY A 228 -11.53 -8.03 -6.00
CA GLY A 228 -12.56 -7.93 -4.96
C GLY A 228 -12.69 -6.52 -4.41
N LYS A 229 -13.78 -6.25 -3.67
CA LYS A 229 -13.89 -5.03 -2.85
C LYS A 229 -13.04 -5.16 -1.61
N ASN A 230 -13.35 -6.11 -0.74
CA ASN A 230 -12.45 -6.59 0.30
C ASN A 230 -11.95 -7.97 -0.10
N VAL A 231 -10.72 -8.33 0.30
CA VAL A 231 -10.19 -9.68 0.07
C VAL A 231 -9.70 -10.27 1.38
N ASP A 232 -10.22 -11.43 1.74
CA ASP A 232 -9.73 -12.24 2.87
C ASP A 232 -8.94 -13.43 2.35
N VAL A 233 -7.69 -13.57 2.81
CA VAL A 233 -6.76 -14.64 2.47
C VAL A 233 -6.61 -15.56 3.68
N GLY A 234 -7.44 -16.60 3.74
CA GLY A 234 -7.55 -17.54 4.85
C GLY A 234 -6.75 -18.84 4.71
N GLY A 235 -6.25 -19.21 3.52
CA GLY A 235 -5.53 -20.50 3.39
C GLY A 235 -4.97 -20.77 2.01
N LEU A 236 -4.56 -19.71 1.33
CA LEU A 236 -3.99 -19.80 0.00
C LEU A 236 -2.60 -20.48 0.03
N ILE A 237 -2.44 -21.55 -0.75
CA ILE A 237 -1.14 -22.13 -1.07
C ILE A 237 -0.79 -21.83 -2.53
N LEU A 238 0.35 -21.18 -2.79
CA LEU A 238 0.72 -20.77 -4.16
C LEU A 238 1.32 -21.90 -4.97
N GLY A 239 1.07 -21.84 -6.29
CA GLY A 239 1.65 -22.69 -7.33
C GLY A 239 2.84 -22.07 -8.04
N GLY A 240 3.15 -22.62 -9.21
CA GLY A 240 4.23 -22.14 -10.07
C GLY A 240 3.92 -20.85 -10.82
N GLY A 241 2.65 -20.50 -11.00
CA GLY A 241 2.23 -19.23 -11.57
C GLY A 241 2.03 -18.14 -10.51
N ASP A 242 2.04 -16.89 -10.96
CA ASP A 242 1.94 -15.73 -10.09
C ASP A 242 0.52 -15.55 -9.57
N VAL A 243 0.34 -15.06 -8.34
CA VAL A 243 -0.97 -14.66 -7.82
C VAL A 243 -0.96 -13.17 -7.56
N THR A 244 -1.87 -12.46 -8.23
CA THR A 244 -2.09 -11.03 -8.01
C THR A 244 -3.49 -10.79 -7.46
N ILE A 245 -3.56 -10.16 -6.30
CA ILE A 245 -4.79 -9.79 -5.61
C ILE A 245 -4.97 -8.28 -5.73
N TYR A 246 -6.11 -7.86 -6.28
CA TYR A 246 -6.53 -6.47 -6.42
C TYR A 246 -7.76 -6.23 -5.54
N SER A 247 -7.58 -5.45 -4.49
CA SER A 247 -8.69 -4.95 -3.66
C SER A 247 -9.03 -3.52 -4.06
N LYS A 248 -10.20 -3.35 -4.68
CA LYS A 248 -10.68 -2.07 -5.24
C LYS A 248 -11.62 -1.40 -4.24
N GLY A 249 -11.06 -0.51 -3.42
CA GLY A 249 -11.84 0.33 -2.50
C GLY A 249 -12.19 -0.33 -1.16
N GLY A 250 -11.57 -1.46 -0.82
CA GLY A 250 -11.65 -2.07 0.49
C GLY A 250 -10.29 -2.60 0.95
N ASP A 251 -10.31 -3.42 2.00
CA ASP A 251 -9.10 -3.89 2.65
C ASP A 251 -8.67 -5.27 2.14
N VAL A 252 -7.42 -5.64 2.39
CA VAL A 252 -6.96 -7.03 2.28
C VAL A 252 -6.59 -7.52 3.67
N THR A 253 -7.17 -8.64 4.09
CA THR A 253 -6.81 -9.32 5.34
C THR A 253 -6.19 -10.66 5.02
N VAL A 254 -5.04 -10.97 5.60
CA VAL A 254 -4.49 -12.33 5.63
C VAL A 254 -4.85 -12.93 6.97
N SER A 255 -5.94 -13.69 7.02
CA SER A 255 -6.58 -14.16 8.26
C SER A 255 -6.09 -15.53 8.72
N ALA A 256 -5.53 -16.35 7.83
CA ALA A 256 -4.88 -17.60 8.21
C ALA A 256 -3.65 -17.89 7.35
N ASN A 257 -2.87 -18.88 7.77
CA ASN A 257 -1.50 -19.04 7.29
C ASN A 257 -1.50 -19.35 5.78
N GLY A 258 -0.93 -18.46 4.99
CA GLY A 258 -0.64 -18.71 3.59
C GLY A 258 0.75 -19.35 3.45
N THR A 259 0.90 -20.28 2.52
CA THR A 259 2.22 -20.86 2.20
C THR A 259 2.44 -20.83 0.69
N SER A 260 3.37 -20.02 0.20
CA SER A 260 3.91 -20.23 -1.14
C SER A 260 4.93 -21.36 -1.09
N ASN A 261 4.88 -22.31 -2.02
CA ASN A 261 5.83 -23.42 -2.12
C ASN A 261 6.54 -23.45 -3.48
N SER A 262 6.47 -22.39 -4.28
CA SER A 262 6.82 -22.46 -5.70
C SER A 262 7.42 -21.16 -6.26
N ALA A 263 7.78 -21.19 -7.55
CA ALA A 263 8.49 -20.09 -8.20
C ALA A 263 7.63 -18.84 -8.45
N GLY A 264 6.29 -18.94 -8.33
CA GLY A 264 5.38 -17.83 -8.58
C GLY A 264 5.40 -16.76 -7.49
N ASP A 265 5.14 -15.53 -7.90
CA ASP A 265 5.10 -14.34 -7.07
C ASP A 265 3.73 -14.18 -6.40
N LEU A 266 3.70 -13.51 -5.25
CA LEU A 266 2.47 -13.01 -4.63
C LEU A 266 2.46 -11.49 -4.60
N ASN A 267 1.52 -10.89 -5.32
CA ASN A 267 1.34 -9.46 -5.39
C ASN A 267 -0.01 -9.09 -4.78
N ILE A 268 -0.03 -8.37 -3.67
CA ILE A 268 -1.25 -7.84 -3.06
C ILE A 268 -1.29 -6.33 -3.26
N LEU A 269 -2.26 -5.86 -4.02
CA LEU A 269 -2.45 -4.46 -4.36
C LEU A 269 -3.83 -4.03 -3.87
N THR A 270 -3.86 -3.03 -3.00
CA THR A 270 -5.11 -2.47 -2.48
C THR A 270 -5.05 -0.96 -2.41
N ASN A 271 -6.21 -0.31 -2.51
CA ASN A 271 -6.34 1.09 -2.11
C ASN A 271 -6.61 1.23 -0.60
N GLY A 272 -7.22 0.24 0.04
CA GLY A 272 -7.43 0.23 1.49
C GLY A 272 -6.22 -0.27 2.27
N ASN A 273 -6.47 -0.82 3.45
CA ASN A 273 -5.45 -1.34 4.33
C ASN A 273 -5.04 -2.76 3.94
N ILE A 274 -3.80 -3.14 4.26
CA ILE A 274 -3.38 -4.55 4.30
C ILE A 274 -3.16 -4.94 5.76
N THR A 275 -3.91 -5.93 6.24
CA THR A 275 -3.76 -6.48 7.58
C THR A 275 -3.28 -7.93 7.51
N VAL A 276 -2.09 -8.21 8.07
CA VAL A 276 -1.52 -9.56 8.12
C VAL A 276 -1.66 -10.11 9.53
N ASN A 277 -2.71 -10.90 9.76
CA ASN A 277 -3.06 -11.52 11.05
C ASN A 277 -2.56 -12.96 11.18
N ALA A 278 -2.07 -13.54 10.10
CA ALA A 278 -1.49 -14.87 10.07
C ALA A 278 -0.16 -14.89 9.29
N ALA A 279 0.60 -15.97 9.43
CA ALA A 279 1.89 -16.11 8.77
C ALA A 279 1.71 -16.25 7.25
N LEU A 280 2.43 -15.44 6.49
CA LEU A 280 2.54 -15.58 5.05
C LEU A 280 3.93 -16.12 4.74
N VAL A 281 4.01 -17.45 4.67
CA VAL A 281 5.26 -18.18 4.43
C VAL A 281 5.48 -18.27 2.94
N ASN A 282 6.72 -18.17 2.49
CA ASN A 282 7.05 -18.49 1.12
C ASN A 282 8.31 -19.37 1.10
N ASN A 283 8.25 -20.49 0.41
CA ASN A 283 9.26 -21.55 0.42
C ASN A 283 9.86 -21.79 -0.97
N GLY A 284 9.30 -21.18 -2.02
CA GLY A 284 9.82 -21.34 -3.39
C GLY A 284 10.85 -20.27 -3.80
N THR A 285 10.74 -19.68 -4.99
CA THR A 285 11.69 -18.64 -5.45
C THR A 285 11.02 -17.32 -5.83
N GLY A 286 9.69 -17.27 -5.88
CA GLY A 286 8.96 -16.07 -6.26
C GLY A 286 8.92 -15.01 -5.16
N THR A 287 8.69 -13.77 -5.56
CA THR A 287 8.64 -12.58 -4.71
C THR A 287 7.34 -12.43 -3.94
N MET A 288 7.33 -11.56 -2.94
CA MET A 288 6.11 -11.17 -2.24
C MET A 288 6.07 -9.66 -2.08
N ASN A 289 5.06 -9.04 -2.66
CA ASN A 289 4.90 -7.61 -2.69
C ASN A 289 3.53 -7.24 -2.10
N LEU A 290 3.55 -6.42 -1.05
CA LEU A 290 2.35 -5.87 -0.44
C LEU A 290 2.33 -4.36 -0.68
N PHE A 291 1.34 -3.91 -1.44
CA PHE A 291 1.14 -2.51 -1.80
C PHE A 291 -0.24 -2.03 -1.32
N ALA A 292 -0.23 -1.18 -0.29
CA ALA A 292 -1.39 -0.42 0.12
C ALA A 292 -1.33 0.99 -0.51
N GLY A 293 -2.49 1.50 -0.94
CA GLY A 293 -2.66 2.77 -1.64
C GLY A 293 -2.24 3.98 -0.82
N TRP A 294 -2.49 5.18 -1.37
CA TRP A 294 -2.03 6.44 -0.76
C TRP A 294 -2.73 6.76 0.57
N ASP A 295 -3.91 6.19 0.80
CA ASP A 295 -4.71 6.28 2.02
C ASP A 295 -4.63 5.03 2.90
N GLY A 296 -4.10 3.92 2.37
CA GLY A 296 -3.99 2.64 3.05
C GLY A 296 -2.81 2.54 4.02
N ALA A 297 -3.08 2.03 5.22
CA ALA A 297 -2.09 1.59 6.18
C ALA A 297 -1.83 0.08 6.04
N SER A 298 -0.58 -0.35 6.25
CA SER A 298 -0.22 -1.76 6.34
C SER A 298 0.09 -2.12 7.79
N ALA A 299 -0.68 -3.05 8.35
CA ALA A 299 -0.50 -3.55 9.70
C ALA A 299 -0.13 -5.04 9.69
N ILE A 300 0.96 -5.40 10.38
CA ILE A 300 1.45 -6.78 10.49
C ILE A 300 1.36 -7.19 11.95
N GLY A 301 0.36 -8.02 12.30
CA GLY A 301 0.06 -8.40 13.69
C GLY A 301 0.55 -9.79 14.11
N ALA A 302 0.96 -10.65 13.17
CA ALA A 302 1.16 -12.08 13.41
C ALA A 302 2.61 -12.49 13.74
N PRO A 303 2.82 -13.45 14.65
CA PRO A 303 4.12 -14.08 14.88
C PRO A 303 4.55 -14.91 13.66
N GLY A 304 5.65 -14.52 13.01
CA GLY A 304 6.19 -15.21 11.83
C GLY A 304 5.58 -14.75 10.50
N ALA A 305 5.09 -13.50 10.43
CA ALA A 305 4.32 -12.99 9.28
C ALA A 305 5.00 -13.18 7.91
N PHE A 306 6.34 -13.21 7.86
CA PHE A 306 7.11 -13.61 6.68
C PHE A 306 8.31 -14.42 7.16
N ASP A 307 8.43 -15.70 6.78
CA ASP A 307 9.60 -16.55 7.05
C ASP A 307 10.01 -17.26 5.76
N ARG A 308 11.28 -17.15 5.36
CA ARG A 308 11.74 -17.42 3.98
C ARG A 308 13.25 -17.60 3.79
N ASP A 309 13.60 -18.48 2.85
CA ASP A 309 14.98 -18.87 2.48
C ASP A 309 15.69 -18.11 1.32
N ALA A 310 15.09 -17.15 0.58
CA ALA A 310 15.82 -16.57 -0.58
C ALA A 310 15.33 -15.25 -1.23
N VAL A 311 14.37 -14.49 -0.68
CA VAL A 311 13.58 -13.53 -1.50
C VAL A 311 13.48 -12.10 -0.96
N ASP A 312 13.39 -11.14 -1.88
CA ASP A 312 13.09 -9.73 -1.62
C ASP A 312 11.62 -9.56 -1.21
N LEU A 313 11.38 -9.11 0.02
CA LEU A 313 10.04 -8.69 0.48
C LEU A 313 9.89 -7.17 0.29
N GLY A 314 8.88 -6.75 -0.45
CA GLY A 314 8.52 -5.35 -0.62
C GLY A 314 7.24 -4.99 0.13
N LEU A 315 7.33 -4.08 1.09
CA LEU A 315 6.17 -3.47 1.75
C LEU A 315 6.09 -1.99 1.37
N THR A 316 5.00 -1.55 0.78
CA THR A 316 4.76 -0.13 0.47
C THR A 316 3.37 0.28 0.94
N ALA A 317 3.29 1.32 1.77
CA ALA A 317 2.04 1.87 2.30
C ALA A 317 2.24 3.33 2.72
N ARG A 318 1.16 3.99 3.15
CA ARG A 318 1.31 5.27 3.85
C ARG A 318 2.06 5.06 5.17
N ASP A 319 1.44 4.27 6.05
CA ASP A 319 1.99 3.87 7.34
C ASP A 319 2.27 2.37 7.34
N ILE A 320 3.38 1.96 7.94
CA ILE A 320 3.72 0.56 8.15
C ILE A 320 3.91 0.29 9.63
N THR A 321 3.03 -0.53 10.20
CA THR A 321 3.08 -0.92 11.61
C THR A 321 3.37 -2.39 11.78
N LEU A 322 4.45 -2.73 12.50
CA LEU A 322 4.66 -4.06 13.06
C LEU A 322 4.02 -4.08 14.45
N GLY A 323 2.90 -4.79 14.60
CA GLY A 323 2.21 -4.96 15.88
C GLY A 323 3.02 -5.80 16.88
N THR A 324 2.44 -6.07 18.05
CA THR A 324 3.13 -6.74 19.18
C THR A 324 3.83 -8.05 18.80
N ASN A 325 3.28 -8.82 17.87
CA ASN A 325 3.89 -10.06 17.39
C ASN A 325 4.41 -9.97 15.95
N GLY A 326 4.30 -8.80 15.31
CA GLY A 326 4.69 -8.60 13.92
C GLY A 326 6.18 -8.91 13.72
N ARG A 327 6.48 -9.77 12.75
CA ARG A 327 7.85 -10.16 12.39
C ARG A 327 7.98 -10.30 10.88
N ILE A 328 9.07 -9.79 10.34
CA ILE A 328 9.49 -9.96 8.95
C ILE A 328 10.81 -10.72 8.96
N SER A 329 10.91 -11.80 8.20
CA SER A 329 12.14 -12.57 8.04
C SER A 329 12.38 -12.89 6.56
N SER A 330 13.63 -12.72 6.13
CA SER A 330 14.11 -13.15 4.82
C SER A 330 15.58 -13.56 4.90
N ASN A 331 15.91 -14.71 4.32
CA ASN A 331 17.28 -15.17 4.08
C ASN A 331 17.80 -14.80 2.68
N GLY A 332 17.07 -13.97 1.93
CA GLY A 332 17.53 -13.41 0.66
C GLY A 332 18.84 -12.64 0.82
N THR A 333 19.58 -12.50 -0.28
CA THR A 333 20.83 -11.72 -0.32
C THR A 333 20.59 -10.28 -0.79
N GLY A 334 21.56 -9.38 -0.65
CA GLY A 334 21.37 -7.99 -1.08
C GLY A 334 20.37 -7.26 -0.18
N THR A 335 19.35 -6.63 -0.76
CA THR A 335 18.28 -5.95 0.00
C THR A 335 17.06 -6.85 0.11
N SER A 336 17.14 -7.82 1.01
CA SER A 336 16.13 -8.88 1.13
C SER A 336 14.85 -8.46 1.83
N VAL A 337 14.86 -7.31 2.51
CA VAL A 337 13.67 -6.66 3.05
C VAL A 337 13.68 -5.19 2.67
N LEU A 338 12.66 -4.77 1.93
CA LEU A 338 12.41 -3.38 1.58
C LEU A 338 11.09 -2.94 2.20
N ILE A 339 11.16 -1.91 3.03
CA ILE A 339 10.00 -1.25 3.63
C ILE A 339 9.99 0.19 3.12
N VAL A 340 8.88 0.60 2.52
CA VAL A 340 8.64 1.96 2.05
C VAL A 340 7.37 2.47 2.73
N ALA A 341 7.54 3.00 3.94
CA ALA A 341 6.51 3.80 4.58
C ALA A 341 6.61 5.22 4.00
N LYS A 342 5.52 5.74 3.45
CA LYS A 342 5.54 7.13 2.94
C LYS A 342 5.56 8.13 4.08
N ASP A 343 4.90 7.80 5.19
CA ASP A 343 4.81 8.60 6.40
C ASP A 343 5.55 7.88 7.53
N ASP A 344 4.88 6.99 8.27
CA ASP A 344 5.44 6.41 9.50
C ASP A 344 5.82 4.93 9.40
N PHE A 345 6.99 4.59 9.95
CA PHE A 345 7.34 3.21 10.28
C PHE A 345 7.28 3.01 11.80
N ILE A 346 6.36 2.15 12.25
CA ILE A 346 6.10 1.90 13.67
C ILE A 346 6.37 0.43 13.99
N ASN A 347 7.51 0.14 14.61
CA ASN A 347 7.80 -1.19 15.14
C ASN A 347 7.44 -1.30 16.62
N ASN A 348 6.23 -1.80 16.90
CA ASN A 348 5.76 -2.15 18.24
C ASN A 348 5.97 -3.64 18.57
N SER A 349 6.75 -4.35 17.76
CA SER A 349 7.00 -5.78 17.97
C SER A 349 7.76 -6.01 19.27
N SER A 350 7.27 -6.97 20.05
CA SER A 350 7.96 -7.50 21.23
C SER A 350 9.20 -8.32 20.87
N SER A 351 9.45 -8.57 19.57
CA SER A 351 10.60 -9.33 19.08
C SER A 351 11.90 -8.52 19.00
N GLY A 352 11.87 -7.22 19.30
CA GLY A 352 13.05 -6.35 19.38
C GLY A 352 13.86 -6.34 18.08
N VAL A 353 15.17 -6.61 18.18
CA VAL A 353 16.10 -6.71 17.03
C VAL A 353 15.69 -7.76 15.99
N THR A 354 14.86 -8.74 16.36
CA THR A 354 14.40 -9.82 15.46
C THR A 354 13.03 -9.57 14.85
N ALA A 355 12.47 -8.36 15.04
CA ALA A 355 11.26 -7.93 14.36
C ALA A 355 11.45 -7.85 12.84
N ILE A 356 12.67 -7.53 12.37
CA ILE A 356 13.10 -7.68 10.99
C ILE A 356 14.40 -8.49 10.98
N SER A 357 14.36 -9.67 10.39
CA SER A 357 15.50 -10.57 10.22
C SER A 357 15.85 -10.66 8.74
N ALA A 358 16.93 -10.00 8.31
CA ALA A 358 17.46 -10.09 6.96
C ALA A 358 18.71 -10.98 6.94
N ALA A 359 18.59 -12.25 7.35
CA ALA A 359 19.74 -13.08 7.75
C ALA A 359 20.80 -13.29 6.64
N GLY A 360 20.39 -13.26 5.37
CA GLY A 360 21.28 -13.35 4.20
C GLY A 360 21.68 -12.01 3.57
N GLY A 361 21.13 -10.88 4.04
CA GLY A 361 21.18 -9.60 3.35
C GLY A 361 21.13 -8.39 4.29
N ARG A 362 20.47 -7.33 3.84
CA ARG A 362 20.16 -6.13 4.62
C ARG A 362 18.69 -5.78 4.49
N TYR A 363 18.19 -4.99 5.42
CA TYR A 363 16.90 -4.32 5.28
C TYR A 363 17.08 -2.83 5.01
N LEU A 364 16.21 -2.26 4.18
CA LEU A 364 16.09 -0.81 4.00
C LEU A 364 14.68 -0.39 4.41
N VAL A 365 14.59 0.60 5.30
CA VAL A 365 13.31 1.21 5.71
C VAL A 365 13.31 2.66 5.25
N TYR A 366 12.47 3.00 4.29
CA TYR A 366 12.17 4.38 3.93
C TYR A 366 11.00 4.88 4.77
N ALA A 367 11.11 6.08 5.32
CA ALA A 367 10.08 6.78 6.08
C ALA A 367 10.16 8.30 5.84
N SER A 368 9.12 9.05 6.22
CA SER A 368 9.12 10.52 6.05
C SER A 368 10.10 11.20 7.00
N HIS A 369 10.00 10.89 8.29
CA HIS A 369 10.71 11.57 9.36
C HIS A 369 11.22 10.58 10.43
N TRP A 370 12.33 10.94 11.09
CA TRP A 370 13.04 10.04 12.01
C TRP A 370 12.51 10.05 13.44
N ASP A 371 11.75 11.07 13.83
CA ASP A 371 11.17 11.23 15.18
C ASP A 371 9.77 10.59 15.30
N GLU A 372 9.06 10.45 14.19
CA GLU A 372 7.81 9.69 14.07
C GLU A 372 8.08 8.18 13.84
N THR A 373 9.30 7.83 13.42
CA THR A 373 9.73 6.44 13.23
C THR A 373 10.06 5.75 14.56
N ILE A 374 9.33 4.68 14.89
CA ILE A 374 9.60 3.82 16.05
C ILE A 374 10.37 2.58 15.59
N LYS A 375 11.67 2.50 15.91
CA LYS A 375 12.52 1.37 15.50
C LYS A 375 12.29 0.06 16.27
N GLY A 376 11.70 0.12 17.47
CA GLY A 376 11.38 -1.08 18.27
C GLY A 376 12.58 -1.99 18.57
N GLY A 377 13.78 -1.43 18.75
CA GLY A 377 15.01 -2.18 18.99
C GLY A 377 15.79 -2.60 17.74
N LEU A 378 15.27 -2.37 16.54
CA LEU A 378 16.01 -2.59 15.28
C LEU A 378 17.27 -1.73 15.20
N THR A 379 18.34 -2.30 14.63
CA THR A 379 19.64 -1.65 14.48
C THR A 379 19.96 -1.38 13.00
N GLY A 380 20.17 -0.13 12.65
CA GLY A 380 20.50 0.30 11.29
C GLY A 380 20.95 1.75 11.29
N LYS A 381 21.85 2.11 10.37
CA LYS A 381 22.32 3.50 10.24
C LYS A 381 21.22 4.38 9.63
N ASN A 382 21.24 5.67 9.95
CA ASN A 382 20.33 6.61 9.33
C ASN A 382 20.91 7.15 8.01
N LEU A 383 20.06 7.54 7.07
CA LEU A 383 20.40 8.32 5.90
C LEU A 383 19.28 9.33 5.69
N TYR A 384 19.62 10.60 5.53
CA TYR A 384 18.67 11.70 5.46
C TYR A 384 18.65 12.35 4.07
N ASN A 385 17.70 13.25 3.87
CA ASN A 385 17.54 14.01 2.62
C ASN A 385 17.32 13.11 1.39
N THR A 386 16.63 12.00 1.56
CA THR A 386 16.42 11.09 0.44
C THR A 386 15.17 10.25 0.62
N ASN A 387 14.50 9.95 -0.49
CA ASN A 387 13.32 9.09 -0.50
C ASN A 387 13.48 8.00 -1.56
N TYR A 388 12.54 7.06 -1.57
CA TYR A 388 12.55 5.93 -2.50
C TYR A 388 12.54 6.35 -3.97
N ASN A 389 11.81 7.42 -4.33
CA ASN A 389 11.68 7.89 -5.70
C ASN A 389 12.97 8.55 -6.22
N SER A 390 13.71 9.26 -5.37
CA SER A 390 14.98 9.90 -5.75
C SER A 390 16.17 8.95 -5.66
N THR A 391 16.10 7.97 -4.77
CA THR A 391 17.18 7.04 -4.44
C THR A 391 16.57 5.64 -4.26
N PRO A 392 16.24 4.93 -5.36
CA PRO A 392 15.73 3.57 -5.29
C PRO A 392 16.78 2.62 -4.71
N VAL A 393 16.37 1.40 -4.33
CA VAL A 393 17.23 0.40 -3.68
C VAL A 393 18.59 0.21 -4.36
N SER A 394 18.60 0.15 -5.70
CA SER A 394 19.80 -0.04 -6.51
C SER A 394 20.83 1.08 -6.39
N SER A 395 20.43 2.27 -5.94
CA SER A 395 21.29 3.43 -5.76
C SER A 395 21.82 3.60 -4.33
N VAL A 396 21.31 2.85 -3.36
CA VAL A 396 21.80 2.88 -1.98
C VAL A 396 23.09 2.05 -1.86
N ALA A 397 24.22 2.72 -2.10
CA ALA A 397 25.56 2.13 -2.07
C ALA A 397 26.06 1.74 -0.67
N ALA A 398 25.45 2.25 0.41
CA ALA A 398 25.91 2.04 1.78
C ALA A 398 25.64 0.59 2.27
N THR A 399 26.66 -0.10 2.79
CA THR A 399 26.54 -1.49 3.25
C THR A 399 25.78 -1.63 4.58
N GLY A 400 25.04 -2.72 4.76
CA GLY A 400 24.27 -2.99 5.98
C GLY A 400 22.89 -2.34 5.99
N SER A 401 22.12 -2.59 7.04
CA SER A 401 20.73 -2.11 7.13
C SER A 401 20.64 -0.62 7.43
N HIS A 402 19.67 0.05 6.81
CA HIS A 402 19.49 1.49 6.94
C HIS A 402 18.03 1.90 7.17
N PHE A 403 17.87 2.96 7.95
CA PHE A 403 16.67 3.77 8.00
C PHE A 403 16.93 5.03 7.17
N ILE A 404 16.05 5.29 6.22
CA ILE A 404 16.23 6.28 5.17
C ILE A 404 15.07 7.26 5.26
N PHE A 405 15.38 8.53 5.43
CA PHE A 405 14.40 9.57 5.73
C PHE A 405 14.39 10.67 4.67
N ALA A 406 13.18 11.04 4.26
CA ALA A 406 12.98 12.16 3.35
C ALA A 406 13.37 13.50 4.01
N ALA A 407 13.09 13.65 5.31
CA ALA A 407 13.42 14.84 6.08
C ALA A 407 14.93 15.00 6.32
N LEU A 408 15.36 16.25 6.54
CA LEU A 408 16.75 16.59 6.84
C LEU A 408 16.91 17.10 8.29
N PRO A 409 17.73 16.45 9.12
CA PRO A 409 18.11 17.01 10.41
C PRO A 409 19.12 18.15 10.24
N THR A 410 19.10 19.09 11.18
CA THR A 410 20.03 20.22 11.19
C THR A 410 21.17 19.97 12.17
N LEU A 411 22.41 19.95 11.67
CA LEU A 411 23.61 19.91 12.49
C LEU A 411 24.21 21.32 12.55
N THR A 412 24.26 21.90 13.74
CA THR A 412 24.83 23.22 13.96
C THR A 412 26.29 23.12 14.37
N VAL A 413 27.16 23.75 13.58
CA VAL A 413 28.59 23.92 13.87
C VAL A 413 28.81 25.35 14.34
N ARG A 414 29.12 25.53 15.62
CA ARG A 414 29.35 26.85 16.22
C ARG A 414 30.84 27.05 16.48
N ALA A 415 31.44 28.09 15.91
CA ALA A 415 32.79 28.49 16.32
C ALA A 415 32.77 28.88 17.80
N ASP A 416 33.72 28.36 18.57
CA ASP A 416 33.81 28.67 19.98
C ASP A 416 34.25 30.11 20.18
N ASP A 417 33.64 30.79 21.15
CA ASP A 417 34.10 32.11 21.58
C ASP A 417 35.49 31.97 22.24
N LYS A 418 36.37 32.93 21.96
CA LYS A 418 37.77 32.91 22.41
C LYS A 418 38.18 34.23 23.03
N ILE A 419 39.20 34.17 23.88
CA ILE A 419 39.82 35.35 24.48
C ILE A 419 41.31 35.35 24.10
N SER A 420 41.80 36.44 23.51
CA SER A 420 43.23 36.67 23.27
C SER A 420 43.75 37.70 24.28
N HIS A 421 44.78 37.33 25.04
CA HIS A 421 45.50 38.24 25.92
C HIS A 421 46.71 38.78 25.18
N ASP A 422 46.87 40.10 25.11
CA ASP A 422 48.04 40.79 24.52
C ASP A 422 48.40 40.36 23.08
N GLY A 423 47.40 39.95 22.29
CA GLY A 423 47.60 39.52 20.90
C GLY A 423 48.22 38.13 20.75
N ALA A 424 48.21 37.31 21.82
CA ALA A 424 48.63 35.91 21.74
C ALA A 424 47.83 35.14 20.67
N ALA A 425 48.52 34.22 19.99
CA ALA A 425 47.91 33.34 19.01
C ALA A 425 46.81 32.48 19.64
N VAL A 426 45.66 32.41 18.96
CA VAL A 426 44.48 31.65 19.41
C VAL A 426 44.24 30.47 18.48
N THR A 427 44.06 29.29 19.06
CA THR A 427 43.58 28.10 18.32
C THR A 427 42.06 28.15 18.25
N TYR A 428 41.51 28.19 17.03
CA TYR A 428 40.07 28.14 16.81
C TYR A 428 39.55 26.71 16.90
N THR A 429 38.45 26.54 17.62
CA THR A 429 37.73 25.29 17.80
C THR A 429 36.24 25.53 17.56
N TYR A 430 35.46 24.45 17.48
CA TYR A 430 34.02 24.53 17.31
C TYR A 430 33.32 23.52 18.22
N THR A 431 32.07 23.84 18.53
CA THR A 431 31.11 22.97 19.21
C THR A 431 30.00 22.56 18.25
N LEU A 432 29.39 21.41 18.54
CA LEU A 432 28.33 20.82 17.72
C LEU A 432 27.05 20.63 18.53
N SER A 433 25.92 20.88 17.89
CA SER A 433 24.59 20.58 18.43
C SER A 433 23.63 20.13 17.32
N GLY A 434 22.60 19.37 17.68
CA GLY A 434 21.60 18.86 16.72
C GLY A 434 21.92 17.49 16.10
N LEU A 435 22.91 16.77 16.66
CA LEU A 435 23.14 15.37 16.31
C LEU A 435 21.94 14.53 16.75
N VAL A 436 21.34 13.79 15.83
CA VAL A 436 20.22 12.88 16.12
C VAL A 436 20.72 11.69 16.94
N THR A 437 19.96 11.30 17.96
CA THR A 437 20.29 10.18 18.83
C THR A 437 20.50 8.89 18.02
N GLY A 438 21.64 8.23 18.25
CA GLY A 438 22.02 6.99 17.56
C GLY A 438 22.98 7.19 16.39
N ASP A 439 23.14 8.42 15.89
CA ASP A 439 24.15 8.72 14.87
C ASP A 439 25.54 8.90 15.49
N LEU A 440 26.57 8.46 14.76
CA LEU A 440 27.96 8.71 15.12
C LEU A 440 28.39 10.05 14.53
N LEU A 441 29.11 10.85 15.33
CA LEU A 441 29.58 12.15 14.89
C LEU A 441 30.45 12.08 13.62
N ALA A 442 31.32 11.07 13.52
CA ALA A 442 32.20 10.89 12.37
C ALA A 442 31.44 10.59 11.06
N ASP A 443 30.22 10.07 11.16
CA ASP A 443 29.33 9.86 10.02
C ASP A 443 28.49 11.12 9.74
N ALA A 444 28.03 11.83 10.78
CA ALA A 444 27.23 13.04 10.64
C ALA A 444 28.02 14.24 10.07
N LEU A 445 29.31 14.36 10.41
CA LEU A 445 30.18 15.45 9.98
C LEU A 445 31.60 14.97 9.72
N SER A 446 32.13 15.31 8.56
CA SER A 446 33.51 15.07 8.15
C SER A 446 34.15 16.37 7.63
N GLY A 447 35.47 16.38 7.48
CA GLY A 447 36.23 17.52 7.01
C GLY A 447 36.55 18.55 8.10
N THR A 448 37.08 19.70 7.69
CA THR A 448 37.48 20.77 8.59
C THR A 448 36.86 22.11 8.19
N PRO A 449 36.36 22.90 9.14
CA PRO A 449 35.92 24.25 8.85
C PRO A 449 37.12 25.15 8.56
N THR A 450 36.83 26.29 7.93
CA THR A 450 37.80 27.39 7.81
C THR A 450 37.40 28.50 8.76
N TYR A 451 38.39 29.21 9.30
CA TYR A 451 38.16 30.34 10.19
C TYR A 451 38.72 31.60 9.56
N THR A 452 37.89 32.62 9.49
CA THR A 452 38.31 33.96 9.10
C THR A 452 37.87 34.94 10.17
N LEU A 453 38.61 36.03 10.33
CA LEU A 453 38.23 37.06 11.27
C LEU A 453 37.46 38.16 10.55
N GLY A 454 36.33 38.56 11.11
CA GLY A 454 35.55 39.71 10.65
C GLY A 454 36.20 41.04 11.01
N THR A 455 35.49 42.13 10.77
CA THR A 455 35.95 43.47 11.17
C THR A 455 36.08 43.56 12.68
N ARG A 456 37.26 43.97 13.16
CA ARG A 456 37.54 44.16 14.58
C ARG A 456 36.87 45.45 15.10
N THR A 457 36.18 45.33 16.23
CA THR A 457 35.78 46.46 17.08
C THR A 457 36.79 46.66 18.21
N ILE A 458 36.56 47.60 19.13
CA ILE A 458 37.54 47.95 20.18
C ILE A 458 38.00 46.70 20.97
N ASN A 459 37.05 45.88 21.43
CA ASN A 459 37.33 44.71 22.26
C ASN A 459 36.98 43.37 21.59
N ASP A 460 36.19 43.37 20.51
CA ASP A 460 35.62 42.15 19.95
C ASP A 460 35.84 42.03 18.44
N GLN A 461 36.08 40.82 17.97
CA GLN A 461 36.20 40.50 16.56
C GLN A 461 35.45 39.21 16.24
N PRO A 462 34.46 39.22 15.33
CA PRO A 462 33.76 38.01 14.95
C PRO A 462 34.70 36.95 14.37
N ILE A 463 34.55 35.71 14.83
CA ILE A 463 35.17 34.52 14.23
C ILE A 463 34.16 33.96 13.23
N ILE A 464 34.39 34.22 11.94
CA ILE A 464 33.52 33.76 10.86
C ILE A 464 33.87 32.31 10.51
N LEU A 465 32.89 31.42 10.66
CA LEU A 465 33.03 30.00 10.37
C LEU A 465 32.67 29.69 8.91
N GLY A 466 33.69 29.50 8.08
CA GLY A 466 33.55 29.06 6.70
C GLY A 466 33.36 27.54 6.59
N ALA A 467 32.69 27.09 5.52
CA ALA A 467 32.42 25.66 5.30
C ALA A 467 33.72 24.83 5.20
N GLY A 468 34.79 25.38 4.62
CA GLY A 468 36.01 24.61 4.39
C GLY A 468 35.72 23.34 3.59
N THR A 469 36.04 22.17 4.16
CA THR A 469 35.73 20.85 3.59
C THR A 469 34.61 20.12 4.35
N LEU A 470 33.83 20.84 5.17
CA LEU A 470 32.74 20.24 5.93
C LEU A 470 31.70 19.58 5.02
N ALA A 471 31.42 18.31 5.27
CA ALA A 471 30.42 17.52 4.56
C ALA A 471 29.74 16.51 5.49
N SER A 472 28.49 16.15 5.18
CA SER A 472 27.75 15.10 5.89
C SER A 472 27.50 13.92 4.96
N SER A 473 28.00 12.74 5.32
CA SER A 473 27.69 11.51 4.55
C SER A 473 26.32 10.95 4.89
N LEU A 474 25.77 11.29 6.07
CA LEU A 474 24.40 10.94 6.46
C LEU A 474 23.35 11.90 5.87
N GLY A 475 23.73 13.04 5.28
CA GLY A 475 22.78 13.97 4.64
C GLY A 475 22.22 15.06 5.57
N TYR A 476 22.91 15.41 6.65
CA TYR A 476 22.52 16.55 7.50
C TYR A 476 22.57 17.89 6.76
N ASN A 477 21.65 18.78 7.10
CA ASN A 477 21.77 20.20 6.81
C ASN A 477 22.78 20.85 7.77
N ILE A 478 23.96 21.22 7.28
CA ILE A 478 25.02 21.81 8.11
C ILE A 478 24.81 23.32 8.22
N VAL A 479 24.38 23.77 9.39
CA VAL A 479 24.26 25.20 9.74
C VAL A 479 25.52 25.66 10.45
N ARG A 480 26.06 26.81 10.06
CA ARG A 480 27.29 27.38 10.61
C ARG A 480 26.97 28.63 11.41
N VAL A 481 27.47 28.70 12.63
CA VAL A 481 27.28 29.81 13.56
C VAL A 481 28.65 30.38 13.91
N ASN A 482 28.78 31.71 13.76
CA ASN A 482 30.00 32.43 14.07
C ASN A 482 30.21 32.51 15.60
N GLY A 483 31.48 32.59 15.99
CA GLY A 483 31.90 32.87 17.36
C GLY A 483 32.43 34.29 17.48
N ASN A 484 32.94 34.64 18.64
CA ASN A 484 33.54 35.94 18.91
C ASN A 484 34.93 35.80 19.56
N LEU A 485 35.88 36.60 19.11
CA LEU A 485 37.21 36.74 19.70
C LEU A 485 37.25 38.05 20.49
N THR A 486 37.35 37.94 21.81
CA THR A 486 37.49 39.08 22.72
C THR A 486 38.97 39.31 23.04
N TYR A 487 39.42 40.57 22.98
CA TYR A 487 40.77 40.97 23.31
C TYR A 487 40.83 41.57 24.71
N THR A 488 41.71 41.04 25.56
CA THR A 488 41.97 41.56 26.92
C THR A 488 43.44 41.96 27.03
N GLY A 489 43.74 43.01 27.80
CA GLY A 489 45.13 43.42 28.09
C GLY A 489 45.79 44.39 27.09
N LEU A 490 45.14 44.73 25.96
CA LEU A 490 45.64 45.82 25.10
C LEU A 490 45.62 47.15 25.87
N GLY A 491 46.76 47.48 26.49
CA GLY A 491 46.98 48.76 27.14
C GLY A 491 46.56 49.89 26.21
N ALA A 492 45.72 50.79 26.71
CA ALA A 492 45.12 51.89 25.98
C ALA A 492 46.14 52.56 25.03
N VAL A 493 46.07 52.24 23.74
CA VAL A 493 46.80 52.99 22.73
C VAL A 493 46.02 54.29 22.57
N GLY A 494 46.52 55.35 23.19
CA GLY A 494 45.90 56.67 23.19
C GLY A 494 45.56 57.13 21.79
N TYR A 495 44.27 57.23 21.50
CA TYR A 495 43.75 57.91 20.33
C TYR A 495 44.04 59.41 20.51
N VAL A 496 45.07 59.94 19.85
CA VAL A 496 45.28 61.38 19.71
C VAL A 496 44.59 61.80 18.41
N PRO A 497 43.45 62.52 18.44
CA PRO A 497 42.84 63.04 17.23
C PRO A 497 43.78 64.08 16.59
N PRO A 498 43.80 64.19 15.24
CA PRO A 498 44.63 65.18 14.57
C PRO A 498 44.12 66.59 14.89
N VAL A 499 44.95 67.38 15.57
CA VAL A 499 44.72 68.81 15.77
C VAL A 499 44.96 69.53 14.45
N THR A 500 43.89 70.10 13.89
CA THR A 500 43.96 71.11 12.84
C THR A 500 44.53 72.42 13.42
N PRO A 501 45.49 73.10 12.76
CA PRO A 501 45.98 74.39 13.23
C PRO A 501 44.89 75.45 12.99
N VAL A 502 44.36 76.03 14.06
CA VAL A 502 43.55 77.25 13.98
C VAL A 502 44.48 78.44 14.22
N GLU A 503 44.78 79.18 13.15
CA GLU A 503 45.32 80.53 13.27
C GLU A 503 44.23 81.44 13.86
N ASN A 504 44.60 82.22 14.89
CA ASN A 504 43.74 83.22 15.50
C ASN A 504 44.49 84.55 15.55
N PRO A 505 43.98 85.64 14.96
CA PRO A 505 44.41 86.98 15.31
C PRO A 505 43.41 87.62 16.30
N LEU A 506 43.97 88.06 17.43
CA LEU A 506 43.59 89.21 18.26
C LEU A 506 42.13 89.69 18.24
N ASP A 507 41.47 89.70 19.41
CA ASP A 507 41.07 90.98 20.02
C ASP A 507 40.84 90.86 21.54
N THR A 508 41.16 91.98 22.16
CA THR A 508 41.30 92.37 23.55
C THR A 508 39.98 92.68 24.26
N SER A 509 39.88 92.30 25.54
CA SER A 509 39.13 93.07 26.54
C SER A 509 39.43 92.56 27.95
N ILE A 510 40.35 93.27 28.61
CA ILE A 510 40.59 93.27 30.05
C ILE A 510 39.49 94.11 30.70
N VAL A 511 38.80 93.60 31.74
CA VAL A 511 38.50 94.39 32.96
C VAL A 511 38.47 93.48 34.20
N ASN A 512 39.35 93.83 35.13
CA ASN A 512 39.52 93.32 36.49
C ASN A 512 38.32 93.61 37.41
N HIS A 513 38.01 92.69 38.33
CA HIS A 513 37.96 93.01 39.77
C HIS A 513 38.16 91.76 40.63
N ALA A 514 39.36 91.67 41.24
CA ALA A 514 39.58 91.03 42.54
C ALA A 514 39.11 92.04 43.63
N THR A 515 38.79 91.73 44.88
CA THR A 515 39.31 90.80 45.90
C THR A 515 38.34 90.80 47.10
N ASN A 516 38.23 89.69 47.83
CA ASN A 516 38.31 89.61 49.32
C ASN A 516 38.07 88.14 49.74
N LEU A 517 39.10 87.37 50.12
CA LEU A 517 39.75 87.26 51.44
C LEU A 517 38.81 86.80 52.56
N GLY A 518 39.07 85.59 53.08
CA GLY A 518 38.51 85.11 54.35
C GLY A 518 38.75 83.63 54.60
N LYS A 519 39.90 83.29 55.20
CA LYS A 519 40.18 82.02 55.91
C LYS A 519 39.03 81.73 56.91
N THR A 520 38.66 80.50 57.30
CA THR A 520 39.45 79.58 58.14
C THR A 520 38.60 78.31 58.46
N SER A 521 39.28 77.16 58.60
CA SER A 521 39.04 76.03 59.55
C SER A 521 37.90 75.00 59.43
N VAL A 522 38.34 73.73 59.26
CA VAL A 522 38.07 72.49 60.06
C VAL A 522 36.61 72.09 60.35
N THR A 523 36.17 70.90 59.91
CA THR A 523 36.06 69.63 60.69
C THR A 523 35.24 68.58 59.92
N GLU A 524 35.66 67.32 60.04
CA GLU A 524 35.03 66.07 59.59
C GLU A 524 33.60 65.85 60.13
N LEU A 525 32.77 65.13 59.36
CA LEU A 525 31.73 64.24 59.90
C LEU A 525 31.63 62.99 59.01
N THR A 526 31.82 61.83 59.63
CA THR A 526 31.31 60.50 59.21
C THR A 526 30.38 59.98 60.33
N PRO A 527 29.85 58.75 60.29
CA PRO A 527 28.62 58.33 59.61
C PRO A 527 27.60 57.71 60.61
N ALA A 528 26.42 57.24 60.14
CA ALA A 528 25.61 56.30 60.92
C ALA A 528 24.76 55.36 60.06
N SER A 529 24.77 54.11 60.49
CA SER A 529 24.12 52.87 60.02
C SER A 529 22.72 52.65 60.61
N GLU A 530 21.96 51.68 60.07
CA GLU A 530 21.15 50.61 60.74
C GLU A 530 20.14 50.04 59.70
N ALA A 531 20.04 48.73 59.40
CA ALA A 531 19.71 47.53 60.18
C ALA A 531 18.21 47.35 60.50
N GLY A 532 17.63 46.23 60.04
CA GLY A 532 16.32 45.68 60.44
C GLY A 532 15.96 44.47 59.56
N GLY A 533 15.50 43.30 60.01
CA GLY A 533 15.06 42.86 61.34
C GLY A 533 13.79 42.01 61.22
N PHE A 534 13.88 40.71 61.55
CA PHE A 534 12.83 39.67 61.51
C PHE A 534 11.62 39.91 62.44
N GLY A 535 10.49 39.22 62.18
CA GLY A 535 9.41 39.00 63.17
C GLY A 535 8.25 38.10 62.69
N THR A 536 7.94 37.08 63.49
CA THR A 536 6.95 35.99 63.33
C THR A 536 5.63 36.25 64.10
N VAL A 537 4.69 35.26 64.06
CA VAL A 537 3.46 35.00 64.89
C VAL A 537 2.17 35.24 64.08
N GLY A 538 1.12 34.41 64.00
CA GLY A 538 0.73 33.15 64.65
C GLY A 538 -0.76 33.16 65.06
N GLN A 539 -1.52 32.15 64.63
CA GLN A 539 -2.73 31.51 65.25
C GLN A 539 -4.17 31.69 64.69
N ASN A 540 -4.81 30.50 64.54
CA ASN A 540 -6.21 30.04 64.83
C ASN A 540 -7.36 30.43 63.87
N THR A 541 -8.37 29.60 63.54
CA THR A 541 -8.91 28.33 64.08
C THR A 541 -9.91 27.68 63.10
N ASP A 542 -10.01 26.34 63.13
CA ASP A 542 -11.16 25.41 62.95
C ASP A 542 -12.39 25.77 62.08
N THR A 543 -12.89 24.81 61.27
CA THR A 543 -13.93 23.82 61.69
C THR A 543 -14.26 22.80 60.54
N ALA A 544 -14.28 21.52 60.91
CA ALA A 544 -14.98 20.28 60.45
C ALA A 544 -16.00 20.34 59.29
N ALA A 545 -16.47 19.25 58.64
CA ALA A 545 -16.11 17.84 58.42
C ALA A 545 -17.28 17.19 57.64
N GLN A 546 -17.05 15.97 57.12
CA GLN A 546 -18.02 14.93 56.73
C GLN A 546 -18.75 15.09 55.39
N ALA A 547 -19.21 14.04 54.70
CA ALA A 547 -18.77 12.66 54.41
C ALA A 547 -19.91 12.03 53.57
N GLN A 548 -19.57 10.98 52.82
CA GLN A 548 -20.42 9.86 52.38
C GLN A 548 -21.17 9.93 51.03
N ASN A 549 -20.71 9.01 50.17
CA ASN A 549 -21.43 7.91 49.50
C ASN A 549 -22.71 8.19 48.70
N GLY A 550 -22.69 7.66 47.47
CA GLY A 550 -23.65 6.63 47.12
C GLY A 550 -24.42 6.81 45.81
N ASP A 551 -24.08 5.95 44.86
CA ASP A 551 -25.02 5.06 44.17
C ASP A 551 -25.70 5.46 42.85
N ASN A 552 -25.45 4.57 41.86
CA ASN A 552 -26.33 3.99 40.84
C ASN A 552 -27.21 4.85 39.91
N GLY A 553 -26.93 4.69 38.60
CA GLY A 553 -27.87 4.02 37.69
C GLY A 553 -28.70 4.88 36.73
N GLY A 554 -28.81 4.42 35.48
CA GLY A 554 -30.03 4.58 34.67
C GLY A 554 -29.98 5.54 33.49
N GLU A 555 -29.75 4.95 32.31
CA GLU A 555 -30.38 5.20 30.99
C GLU A 555 -31.13 6.52 30.72
N SER A 556 -30.84 7.15 29.57
CA SER A 556 -31.87 7.51 28.58
C SER A 556 -31.24 7.94 27.25
N GLU A 557 -31.90 7.49 26.19
CA GLU A 557 -31.72 7.83 24.78
C GLU A 557 -31.95 9.32 24.50
N GLU A 558 -31.29 9.88 23.49
CA GLU A 558 -31.93 10.68 22.42
C GLU A 558 -30.87 11.18 21.41
N ASP A 559 -30.96 10.61 20.20
CA ASP A 559 -31.15 11.30 18.93
C ASP A 559 -30.54 12.71 18.75
N SER A 560 -29.61 12.85 17.80
CA SER A 560 -29.70 13.87 16.74
C SER A 560 -28.48 13.86 15.82
N ALA A 561 -28.75 13.64 14.54
CA ALA A 561 -27.88 13.93 13.43
C ALA A 561 -27.60 15.45 13.35
N GLU A 562 -26.36 15.83 13.06
CA GLU A 562 -26.11 17.04 12.26
C GLU A 562 -24.81 16.94 11.49
N ALA A 563 -24.96 16.87 10.17
CA ALA A 563 -23.88 17.04 9.21
C ALA A 563 -23.36 18.49 9.28
N LYS A 564 -22.04 18.66 9.35
CA LYS A 564 -21.38 19.87 8.85
C LYS A 564 -20.28 19.50 7.87
N ASP A 565 -20.72 19.58 6.63
CA ASP A 565 -19.97 19.91 5.44
C ASP A 565 -19.14 21.18 5.70
N ASP A 566 -17.82 21.10 5.53
CA ASP A 566 -16.99 22.28 5.28
C ASP A 566 -15.90 21.92 4.27
N ASN A 567 -16.37 21.86 3.03
CA ASN A 567 -15.58 21.96 1.82
C ASN A 567 -14.86 23.32 1.75
N LYS A 568 -13.53 23.31 1.93
CA LYS A 568 -12.64 24.32 1.31
C LYS A 568 -11.44 23.65 0.66
N SER A 569 -11.63 23.32 -0.60
CA SER A 569 -10.60 23.08 -1.60
C SER A 569 -9.57 24.22 -1.64
N ASN A 570 -8.28 23.88 -1.51
CA ASN A 570 -7.21 24.68 -2.09
C ASN A 570 -6.40 23.79 -3.04
N TYR A 571 -6.43 24.21 -4.30
CA TYR A 571 -5.90 23.57 -5.49
C TYR A 571 -4.38 23.80 -5.57
N ASP A 572 -3.55 22.75 -5.55
CA ASP A 572 -2.13 22.83 -5.93
C ASP A 572 -1.91 22.04 -7.24
N PRO A 573 -1.53 22.70 -8.35
CA PRO A 573 -1.38 22.07 -9.65
C PRO A 573 0.05 21.55 -9.85
N ARG A 574 0.48 20.52 -9.11
CA ARG A 574 1.76 19.82 -9.35
C ARG A 574 1.70 18.32 -9.10
N ALA A 575 0.77 17.62 -9.76
CA ALA A 575 0.87 16.18 -9.94
C ALA A 575 1.87 15.86 -11.06
N LYS A 576 3.13 15.58 -10.70
CA LYS A 576 4.01 14.79 -11.57
C LYS A 576 3.68 13.32 -11.34
N THR A 577 3.06 12.72 -12.34
CA THR A 577 2.83 11.27 -12.48
C THR A 577 4.15 10.52 -12.48
N GLY A 578 4.44 9.78 -11.41
CA GLY A 578 5.56 8.84 -11.35
C GLY A 578 5.09 7.43 -11.68
N CYS A 579 5.56 6.88 -12.80
CA CYS A 579 5.50 5.44 -13.10
C CYS A 579 6.51 4.70 -12.22
N LEU A 580 6.09 3.61 -11.57
CA LEU A 580 6.99 2.59 -11.04
C LEU A 580 6.95 1.41 -12.01
N VAL A 581 8.08 1.14 -12.65
CA VAL A 581 8.34 -0.07 -13.42
C VAL A 581 8.98 -1.05 -12.46
N SER A 582 8.35 -2.20 -12.20
CA SER A 582 9.06 -3.35 -11.66
C SER A 582 9.79 -4.04 -12.81
N ASP A 583 11.08 -4.30 -12.63
CA ASP A 583 11.87 -5.05 -13.59
C ASP A 583 11.28 -6.47 -13.73
N GLY A 584 10.70 -6.78 -14.89
CA GLY A 584 10.24 -8.12 -15.23
C GLY A 584 9.03 -8.20 -16.17
N MET A 585 8.16 -7.17 -16.20
CA MET A 585 6.97 -7.21 -17.07
C MET A 585 7.18 -6.40 -18.35
N THR A 586 7.16 -7.09 -19.49
CA THR A 586 7.06 -6.44 -20.80
C THR A 586 5.63 -5.95 -21.01
N GLY A 587 5.45 -4.63 -20.88
CA GLY A 587 4.49 -3.86 -21.68
C GLY A 587 3.05 -3.73 -21.18
N GLY A 588 2.72 -2.56 -20.64
CA GLY A 588 1.34 -2.07 -20.56
C GLY A 588 1.13 -1.02 -19.47
N CYS A 589 1.31 0.27 -19.78
CA CYS A 589 0.76 1.34 -18.95
C CYS A 589 -0.77 1.37 -19.14
N LEU A 590 -1.54 1.20 -18.08
CA LEU A 590 -2.98 1.45 -18.08
C LEU A 590 -3.35 2.45 -16.97
N LEU A 591 -4.19 3.39 -17.36
CA LEU A 591 -4.75 4.52 -16.60
C LEU A 591 -5.59 4.10 -15.40
#